data_AF-A0A1F6Q951-F1
#
_entry.id   AF-A0A1F6Q951-F1
#
_cell.length_a   1.000
_cell.length_b   1.000
_cell.length_c   1.000
_cell.angle_alpha   90.00
_cell.angle_beta   90.00
_cell.angle_gamma   90.00
#
_symmetry.space_group_name_H-M   'P 1'
#
loop_
_entity.id
_entity.type
_entity.pdbx_description
1 polymer ?
#
loop_
_entity_poly.entity_id
_entity_poly.type
_entity_poly.pdbx_seq_one_letter_code
_entity_poly.pdbx_strand_id
1 'polypeptide(L)'
;MVTNRSIKFDDFLVERLKDKKEAKAFLDAILEEYQQDNNFEAFANALELLIRAQGNISEFTKKANIDRSHIYKIMKNETQPQFLTVSKILNSLGFQLTVKKIKHKPA
;
A
#
# COMPACT_ATOMS: atom_id res chain seq x y z
N MET A 1 -22.35 25.57 -17.79
CA MET A 1 -22.41 24.10 -17.68
C MET A 1 -21.28 23.65 -16.78
N VAL A 2 -21.58 23.23 -15.54
CA VAL A 2 -20.56 22.66 -14.64
C VAL A 2 -20.70 21.14 -14.76
N THR A 3 -19.78 20.48 -15.46
CA THR A 3 -19.77 19.02 -15.55
C THR A 3 -19.26 18.44 -14.24
N ASN A 4 -20.18 17.91 -13.43
CA ASN A 4 -19.87 17.10 -12.26
C ASN A 4 -19.17 15.80 -12.71
N ARG A 5 -17.84 15.81 -12.78
CA ARG A 5 -17.06 14.58 -12.97
C ARG A 5 -17.02 13.83 -11.64
N SER A 6 -17.84 12.79 -11.51
CA SER A 6 -17.66 11.80 -10.46
C SER A 6 -16.28 11.15 -10.63
N ILE A 7 -15.33 11.52 -9.78
CA ILE A 7 -14.03 10.87 -9.70
C ILE A 7 -14.25 9.56 -8.96
N LYS A 8 -13.81 8.42 -9.52
CA LYS A 8 -13.82 7.15 -8.78
C LYS A 8 -13.03 7.34 -7.49
N PHE A 9 -13.56 6.88 -6.35
CA PHE A 9 -12.95 7.08 -5.04
C PHE A 9 -11.45 6.71 -5.02
N ASP A 10 -11.09 5.61 -5.67
CA ASP A 10 -9.70 5.15 -5.80
C ASP A 10 -8.80 6.16 -6.54
N ASP A 11 -9.29 6.80 -7.60
CA ASP A 11 -8.50 7.77 -8.37
C ASP A 11 -8.28 9.05 -7.55
N PHE A 12 -9.30 9.49 -6.79
CA PHE A 12 -9.15 10.59 -5.83
C PHE A 12 -8.13 10.24 -4.74
N LEU A 13 -8.20 9.03 -4.20
CA LEU A 13 -7.30 8.57 -3.16
C LEU A 13 -5.86 8.45 -3.67
N VAL A 14 -5.65 7.89 -4.86
CA VAL A 14 -4.34 7.80 -5.53
C VAL A 14 -3.70 9.19 -5.69
N GLU A 15 -4.46 10.22 -6.06
CA GLU A 15 -3.95 11.59 -6.15
C GLU A 15 -3.50 12.13 -4.79
N ARG A 16 -4.26 11.87 -3.71
CA ARG A 16 -3.85 12.28 -2.34
C ARG A 16 -2.60 11.55 -1.87
N LEU A 17 -2.49 10.25 -2.16
CA LEU A 17 -1.36 9.41 -1.76
C LEU A 17 -0.03 9.77 -2.47
N LYS A 18 -0.03 10.74 -3.40
CA LYS A 18 1.22 11.33 -3.91
C LYS A 18 1.94 12.15 -2.84
N ASP A 19 1.20 12.75 -1.91
CA ASP A 19 1.78 13.41 -0.75
C ASP A 19 2.35 12.38 0.22
N LYS A 20 3.63 12.55 0.61
CA LYS A 20 4.32 11.56 1.45
C LYS A 20 3.78 11.48 2.87
N LYS A 21 3.19 12.56 3.42
CA LYS A 21 2.56 12.53 4.74
C LYS A 21 1.26 11.76 4.70
N GLU A 22 0.44 12.00 3.67
CA GLU A 22 -0.80 11.25 3.43
C GLU A 22 -0.52 9.76 3.20
N ALA A 23 0.46 9.45 2.33
CA ALA A 23 0.88 8.07 2.09
C ALA A 23 1.38 7.35 3.35
N LYS A 24 2.13 8.06 4.21
CA LYS A 24 2.58 7.51 5.50
C LYS A 24 1.41 7.24 6.43
N ALA A 25 0.50 8.21 6.58
CA ALA A 25 -0.67 8.07 7.45
C ALA A 25 -1.57 6.92 6.99
N PHE A 26 -1.77 6.80 5.67
CA PHE A 26 -2.49 5.68 5.07
C PHE A 26 -1.79 4.33 5.31
N LEU A 27 -0.47 4.27 5.10
CA LEU A 27 0.31 3.05 5.37
C LEU A 27 0.26 2.63 6.85
N ASP A 28 0.34 3.59 7.78
CA ASP A 28 0.19 3.30 9.21
C ASP A 28 -1.19 2.70 9.52
N ALA A 29 -2.27 3.28 8.95
CA ALA A 29 -3.64 2.81 9.17
C ALA A 29 -3.86 1.39 8.66
N ILE A 30 -3.42 1.08 7.43
CA ILE A 30 -3.65 -0.25 6.82
C ILE A 30 -2.85 -1.35 7.53
N LEU A 31 -1.69 -1.01 8.10
CA LEU A 31 -0.90 -1.94 8.93
C LEU A 31 -1.59 -2.19 10.27
N GLU A 32 -2.17 -1.15 10.89
CA GLU A 32 -2.92 -1.30 12.13
C GLU A 32 -4.18 -2.15 11.93
N GLU A 33 -4.93 -1.93 10.85
CA GLU A 33 -6.10 -2.76 10.48
C GLU A 33 -5.69 -4.22 10.25
N TYR A 34 -4.66 -4.46 9.43
CA TYR A 34 -4.16 -5.81 9.16
C TYR A 34 -3.71 -6.55 10.44
N GLN A 35 -3.11 -5.84 11.41
CA GLN A 35 -2.73 -6.43 12.69
C GLN A 35 -3.93 -6.80 13.58
N GLN A 36 -5.11 -6.21 13.34
CA GLN A 36 -6.34 -6.51 14.08
C GLN A 36 -7.10 -7.69 13.45
N ASP A 37 -7.23 -7.72 12.13
CA ASP A 37 -8.11 -8.67 11.43
C ASP A 37 -7.39 -9.75 10.62
N ASN A 38 -6.07 -9.61 10.39
CA ASN A 38 -5.25 -10.45 9.51
C ASN A 38 -5.77 -10.52 8.05
N ASN A 39 -6.52 -9.53 7.60
CA ASN A 39 -7.10 -9.48 6.26
C ASN A 39 -6.04 -9.05 5.22
N PHE A 40 -5.33 -10.04 4.68
CA PHE A 40 -4.27 -9.79 3.71
C PHE A 40 -4.79 -9.19 2.40
N GLU A 41 -6.02 -9.52 1.98
CA GLU A 41 -6.62 -8.99 0.75
C GLU A 41 -6.82 -7.48 0.83
N ALA A 42 -7.37 -7.00 1.96
CA ALA A 42 -7.51 -5.56 2.21
C ALA A 42 -6.15 -4.85 2.22
N PHE A 43 -5.15 -5.44 2.87
CA PHE A 43 -3.79 -4.92 2.90
C PHE A 43 -3.15 -4.85 1.50
N ALA A 44 -3.31 -5.90 0.68
CA ALA A 44 -2.78 -5.95 -0.68
C ALA A 44 -3.44 -4.89 -1.61
N ASN A 45 -4.76 -4.75 -1.53
CA ASN A 45 -5.50 -3.72 -2.27
C ASN A 45 -5.06 -2.30 -1.87
N ALA A 46 -4.83 -2.07 -0.58
CA ALA A 46 -4.33 -0.78 -0.10
C ALA A 46 -2.88 -0.49 -0.55
N LEU A 47 -2.01 -1.50 -0.54
CA LEU A 47 -0.66 -1.37 -1.11
C LEU A 47 -0.69 -1.04 -2.60
N GLU A 48 -1.65 -1.57 -3.37
CA GLU A 48 -1.81 -1.22 -4.78
C GLU A 48 -2.06 0.28 -4.98
N LEU A 49 -2.90 0.89 -4.15
CA LEU A 49 -3.17 2.34 -4.22
C LEU A 49 -1.89 3.16 -3.99
N LEU A 50 -1.05 2.76 -3.02
CA LEU A 50 0.24 3.40 -2.76
C LEU A 50 1.22 3.24 -3.92
N ILE A 51 1.26 2.07 -4.56
CA ILE A 51 2.08 1.80 -5.74
C ILE A 51 1.62 2.65 -6.91
N ARG A 52 0.30 2.70 -7.18
CA ARG A 52 -0.31 3.54 -8.23
C ARG A 52 -0.02 5.03 -8.02
N ALA A 53 0.02 5.48 -6.77
CA ALA A 53 0.37 6.86 -6.44
C ALA A 53 1.83 7.22 -6.75
N GLN A 54 2.73 6.24 -6.92
CA GLN A 54 4.10 6.51 -7.38
C GLN A 54 4.23 6.60 -8.91
N GLY A 55 3.12 6.45 -9.66
CA GLY A 55 3.12 6.50 -11.12
C GLY A 55 2.97 5.11 -11.74
N ASN A 56 3.81 4.78 -12.72
CA ASN A 56 3.66 3.55 -13.48
C ASN A 56 4.15 2.33 -12.68
N ILE A 57 3.31 1.30 -12.56
CA ILE A 57 3.65 0.03 -11.90
C ILE A 57 4.91 -0.64 -12.51
N SER A 58 5.14 -0.45 -13.81
CA SER A 58 6.34 -0.95 -14.50
C SER A 58 7.61 -0.28 -13.96
N GLU A 59 7.59 1.03 -13.77
CA GLU A 59 8.72 1.77 -13.19
C GLU A 59 8.92 1.40 -11.72
N PHE A 60 7.83 1.23 -10.97
CA PHE A 60 7.87 0.76 -9.60
C PHE A 60 8.55 -0.61 -9.47
N THR A 61 8.13 -1.60 -10.27
CA THR A 61 8.69 -2.96 -10.23
C THR A 61 10.19 -2.99 -10.54
N LYS A 62 10.64 -2.17 -11.49
CA LYS A 62 12.06 -1.99 -11.80
C LYS A 62 12.83 -1.39 -10.63
N LYS A 63 12.31 -0.31 -10.02
CA LYS A 63 12.92 0.33 -8.84
C LYS A 63 12.99 -0.62 -7.64
N ALA A 64 11.93 -1.40 -7.44
CA ALA A 64 11.82 -2.34 -6.34
C ALA A 64 12.63 -3.62 -6.51
N ASN A 65 13.11 -3.89 -7.74
CA ASN A 65 13.72 -5.17 -8.11
C ASN A 65 12.82 -6.36 -7.69
N ILE A 66 11.56 -6.28 -8.13
CA ILE A 66 10.52 -7.31 -7.95
C ILE A 66 9.93 -7.60 -9.31
N ASP A 67 9.71 -8.89 -9.60
CA ASP A 67 9.04 -9.30 -10.83
C ASP A 67 7.60 -8.76 -10.90
N ARG A 68 7.23 -8.18 -12.04
CA ARG A 68 5.90 -7.60 -12.23
C ARG A 68 4.77 -8.62 -12.10
N SER A 69 4.99 -9.86 -12.54
CA SER A 69 4.03 -10.96 -12.35
C SER A 69 3.82 -11.26 -10.87
N HIS A 70 4.89 -11.17 -10.06
CA HIS A 70 4.79 -11.40 -8.62
C HIS A 70 3.95 -10.30 -7.94
N ILE A 71 4.15 -9.02 -8.30
CA ILE A 71 3.29 -7.93 -7.81
C ILE A 71 1.82 -8.17 -8.19
N TYR A 72 1.53 -8.56 -9.43
CA TYR A 72 0.14 -8.84 -9.83
C TYR A 72 -0.47 -10.03 -9.10
N LYS A 73 0.31 -11.11 -8.84
CA LYS A 73 -0.16 -12.25 -8.04
C LYS A 73 -0.51 -11.82 -6.62
N ILE A 74 0.27 -10.93 -6.01
CA ILE A 74 0.01 -10.37 -4.69
C ILE A 74 -1.30 -9.55 -4.71
N MET A 75 -1.47 -8.66 -5.69
CA MET A 75 -2.67 -7.81 -5.83
C MET A 75 -3.94 -8.62 -6.07
N LYS A 76 -3.84 -9.76 -6.76
CA LYS A 76 -4.96 -10.68 -7.00
C LYS A 76 -5.20 -11.67 -5.85
N ASN A 77 -4.48 -11.53 -4.73
CA ASN A 77 -4.52 -12.46 -3.61
C ASN A 77 -4.20 -13.93 -4.01
N GLU A 78 -3.47 -14.13 -5.11
CA GLU A 78 -3.02 -15.45 -5.57
C GLU A 78 -1.81 -15.95 -4.77
N THR A 79 -1.08 -15.03 -4.12
CA THR A 79 0.08 -15.36 -3.29
C THR A 79 0.31 -14.31 -2.20
N GLN A 80 0.78 -14.74 -1.03
CA GLN A 80 1.21 -13.83 0.03
C GLN A 80 2.71 -13.52 -0.12
N PRO A 81 3.11 -12.24 -0.11
CA PRO A 81 4.50 -11.84 -0.21
C PRO A 81 5.26 -12.26 1.05
N GLN A 82 6.47 -12.79 0.85
CA GLN A 82 7.42 -12.91 1.95
C GLN A 82 7.79 -11.52 2.50
N PHE A 83 8.23 -11.48 3.75
CA PHE A 83 8.66 -10.25 4.42
C PHE A 83 9.69 -9.43 3.62
N LEU A 84 10.61 -10.11 2.91
CA LEU A 84 11.58 -9.46 2.02
C LEU A 84 10.89 -8.66 0.90
N THR A 85 9.83 -9.22 0.30
CA THR A 85 9.07 -8.56 -0.76
C THR A 85 8.33 -7.34 -0.22
N VAL A 86 7.69 -7.46 0.94
CA VAL A 86 7.05 -6.31 1.62
C VAL A 86 8.08 -5.22 1.91
N SER A 87 9.24 -5.58 2.46
CA SER A 87 10.33 -4.63 2.74
C SER A 87 10.81 -3.91 1.48
N LYS A 88 10.98 -4.61 0.35
CA LYS A 88 11.33 -4.01 -0.95
C LYS A 88 10.26 -3.03 -1.46
N ILE A 89 8.99 -3.39 -1.32
CA ILE A 89 7.86 -2.51 -1.70
C ILE A 89 7.91 -1.23 -0.88
N LEU A 90 7.97 -1.34 0.45
CA LEU A 90 8.02 -0.19 1.36
C LEU A 90 9.23 0.72 1.07
N ASN A 91 10.42 0.15 0.92
CA ASN A 91 11.62 0.92 0.58
C ASN A 91 11.46 1.68 -0.74
N SER A 92 10.81 1.06 -1.74
CA SER A 92 10.56 1.69 -3.04
C SER A 92 9.53 2.83 -2.95
N LEU A 93 8.57 2.71 -2.03
CA LEU A 93 7.65 3.78 -1.64
C LEU A 93 8.33 4.87 -0.78
N GLY A 94 9.55 4.65 -0.29
CA GLY A 94 10.28 5.57 0.58
C GLY A 94 9.96 5.42 2.07
N PHE A 95 9.49 4.25 2.49
CA PHE A 95 9.11 3.93 3.86
C PHE A 95 9.87 2.71 4.38
N GLN A 96 9.94 2.59 5.71
CA GLN A 96 10.49 1.43 6.39
C GLN A 96 9.64 1.11 7.63
N LEU A 97 9.64 -0.15 8.06
CA LEU A 97 8.95 -0.57 9.27
C LEU A 97 9.74 -0.17 10.52
N THR A 98 9.00 0.14 11.59
CA THR A 98 9.58 0.39 12.92
C THR A 98 8.81 -0.43 13.95
N VAL A 99 9.52 -0.99 14.92
CA VAL A 99 8.89 -1.73 16.02
C VAL A 99 8.42 -0.73 17.07
N LYS A 100 7.15 -0.84 17.47
CA LYS A 100 6.55 -0.07 18.55
C LYS A 100 6.01 -1.03 19.61
N LYS A 101 6.04 -0.61 20.88
CA LYS A 101 5.39 -1.35 21.96
C LYS A 101 3.87 -1.35 21.73
N ILE A 102 3.25 -2.52 21.71
CA ILE A 102 1.79 -2.63 21.72
C ILE A 102 1.30 -2.09 23.05
N LYS A 103 0.51 -1.01 23.02
CA LYS A 103 -0.21 -0.54 24.21
C LYS A 103 -1.34 -1.53 24.44
N HIS A 104 -1.16 -2.50 25.33
CA HIS A 104 -2.32 -3.18 25.88
C HIS A 104 -3.18 -2.13 26.58
N LYS A 105 -4.45 -2.03 26.15
CA LYS A 105 -5.48 -1.50 27.04
C LYS A 105 -5.46 -2.43 28.26
N PRO A 106 -5.22 -1.93 29.48
CA PRO A 106 -5.41 -2.77 30.65
C PRO A 106 -6.84 -3.34 30.59
N ALA A 107 -6.95 -4.63 30.90
CA ALA A 107 -8.23 -5.30 31.10
C ALA A 107 -9.06 -4.58 32.17
#